data_AF-A0AAV4P679-F1
#
_entry.id   AF-A0AAV4P679-F1
#
_cell.length_a   1.000
_cell.length_b   1.000
_cell.length_c   1.000
_cell.angle_alpha   90.00
_cell.angle_beta   90.00
_cell.angle_gamma   90.00
#
_symmetry.space_group_name_H-M   'P 1'
#
loop_
_entity.id
_entity.type
_entity.pdbx_description
1 polymer ?
#
loop_
_entity_poly.entity_id
_entity_poly.type
_entity_poly.pdbx_seq_one_letter_code
_entity_poly.pdbx_strand_id
1 'polypeptide(L)'
;MQLLSIIIIGVVLGVASCDIDCFNKETIKCRPDFGKDARTSILEYCRTHVPFVKCIRDSCAKCKVGFLPEAERWWAAIKDACTDGTALNKNLDSNIACITSAIADADCTTDSDQDLKDMPDDQAMCKEFDSLRDCLYQRIESACSRNVADDFLTIYGAMVDYQLKICDEVILKQK
;
A
#
# COMPACT_ATOMS: atom_id res chain seq x y z
N MET A 1 32.25 -46.67 0.67
CA MET A 1 31.30 -46.36 1.76
C MET A 1 30.50 -45.15 1.32
N GLN A 2 29.32 -45.43 0.76
CA GLN A 2 28.35 -44.48 0.24
C GLN A 2 27.30 -44.18 1.32
N LEU A 3 26.58 -43.06 1.11
CA LEU A 3 25.27 -42.70 1.69
C LEU A 3 25.27 -42.18 3.12
N LEU A 4 25.14 -40.85 3.26
CA LEU A 4 24.25 -40.15 4.19
C LEU A 4 24.32 -38.63 3.89
N SER A 5 23.72 -38.21 2.78
CA SER A 5 23.56 -36.79 2.43
C SER A 5 22.21 -36.56 1.74
N ILE A 6 21.14 -37.05 2.36
CA ILE A 6 19.75 -36.81 1.98
C ILE A 6 19.03 -36.95 3.33
N ILE A 7 18.38 -35.95 3.94
CA ILE A 7 17.12 -35.31 3.55
C ILE A 7 16.97 -34.09 4.49
N ILE A 8 17.14 -32.85 4.01
CA ILE A 8 16.51 -31.64 4.60
C ILE A 8 16.24 -30.64 3.47
N ILE A 9 15.52 -31.05 2.42
CA ILE A 9 15.01 -30.12 1.40
C ILE A 9 13.62 -30.60 1.01
N GLY A 10 12.64 -30.38 1.89
CA GLY A 10 11.24 -30.73 1.64
C GLY A 10 10.23 -29.91 2.43
N VAL A 11 10.67 -29.12 3.42
CA VAL A 11 9.78 -28.34 4.29
C VAL A 11 9.68 -26.87 3.89
N VAL A 12 10.63 -26.32 3.13
CA VAL A 12 10.71 -24.87 2.88
C VAL A 12 9.57 -24.35 1.98
N LEU A 13 9.06 -25.18 1.06
CA LEU A 13 7.97 -24.76 0.16
C LEU A 13 6.60 -24.70 0.84
N GLY A 14 6.40 -25.41 1.96
CA GLY A 14 5.13 -25.39 2.70
C GLY A 14 5.01 -24.24 3.71
N VAL A 15 6.13 -23.59 4.07
CA VAL A 15 6.11 -22.49 5.07
C VAL A 15 5.56 -21.21 4.45
N ALA A 16 5.94 -20.90 3.20
CA ALA A 16 5.50 -19.69 2.51
C ALA A 16 3.97 -19.64 2.32
N SER A 17 3.31 -20.77 2.01
CA SER A 17 1.85 -20.81 1.89
C SER A 17 1.16 -20.61 3.24
N CYS A 18 1.69 -21.17 4.33
CA CYS A 18 1.14 -20.98 5.67
C CYS A 18 1.26 -19.52 6.16
N ASP A 19 2.35 -18.84 5.80
CA ASP A 19 2.58 -17.44 6.15
C ASP A 19 1.58 -16.52 5.42
N ILE A 20 1.30 -16.78 4.14
CA ILE A 20 0.28 -16.04 3.37
C ILE A 20 -1.14 -16.32 3.86
N ASP A 21 -1.49 -17.56 4.16
CA ASP A 21 -2.81 -17.90 4.73
C ASP A 21 -3.02 -17.26 6.10
N CYS A 22 -1.98 -17.27 6.94
CA CYS A 22 -1.96 -16.54 8.20
C CYS A 22 -2.24 -15.05 7.94
N PHE A 23 -1.51 -14.44 7.01
CA PHE A 23 -1.62 -13.02 6.71
C PHE A 23 -3.03 -12.65 6.22
N ASN A 24 -3.60 -13.41 5.29
CA ASN A 24 -4.97 -13.20 4.81
C ASN A 24 -5.98 -13.26 5.96
N LYS A 25 -5.82 -14.24 6.88
CA LYS A 25 -6.69 -14.38 8.05
C LYS A 25 -6.57 -13.23 9.05
N GLU A 26 -5.35 -12.74 9.28
CA GLU A 26 -5.11 -11.65 10.24
C GLU A 26 -5.55 -10.30 9.68
N THR A 27 -5.33 -10.04 8.39
CA THR A 27 -5.69 -8.75 7.76
C THR A 27 -7.18 -8.53 7.58
N ILE A 28 -8.01 -9.58 7.50
CA ILE A 28 -9.48 -9.45 7.51
C ILE A 28 -9.94 -8.66 8.75
N LYS A 29 -9.25 -8.80 9.89
CA LYS A 29 -9.56 -8.10 11.13
C LYS A 29 -9.16 -6.62 11.11
N CYS A 30 -8.32 -6.23 10.14
CA CYS A 30 -7.86 -4.86 9.98
C CYS A 30 -8.88 -3.97 9.27
N ARG A 31 -9.97 -4.54 8.70
CA ARG A 31 -10.94 -3.79 7.90
C ARG A 31 -11.38 -2.52 8.63
N PRO A 32 -11.00 -1.33 8.13
CA PRO A 32 -11.41 -0.08 8.74
C PRO A 32 -12.89 0.18 8.43
N ASP A 33 -13.57 0.83 9.36
CA ASP A 33 -14.90 1.38 9.12
C ASP A 33 -14.74 2.71 8.39
N PHE A 34 -14.67 2.64 7.06
CA PHE A 34 -14.69 3.82 6.22
C PHE A 34 -16.14 4.31 6.14
N GLY A 35 -16.50 5.27 7.00
CA GLY A 35 -17.72 6.05 6.82
C GLY A 35 -17.81 6.66 5.41
N LYS A 36 -19.02 6.96 4.94
CA LYS A 36 -19.29 7.43 3.57
C LYS A 36 -18.78 8.84 3.25
N ASP A 37 -18.15 9.52 4.20
CA ASP A 37 -17.75 10.91 4.05
C ASP A 37 -16.35 11.00 3.45
N ALA A 38 -16.25 11.70 2.32
CA ALA A 38 -14.97 12.11 1.75
C ALA A 38 -14.18 12.84 2.83
N ARG A 39 -12.97 12.36 3.12
CA ARG A 39 -12.17 12.89 4.23
C ARG A 39 -11.76 14.32 3.90
N THR A 40 -12.27 15.25 4.69
CA THR A 40 -12.06 16.69 4.45
C THR A 40 -10.84 17.22 5.18
N SER A 41 -10.20 16.40 6.03
CA SER A 41 -9.06 16.81 6.84
C SER A 41 -8.03 15.69 7.03
N ILE A 42 -6.78 16.10 7.33
CA ILE A 42 -5.71 15.17 7.73
C ILE A 42 -6.09 14.42 9.02
N LEU A 43 -6.84 15.05 9.93
CA LEU A 43 -7.27 14.44 11.18
C LEU A 43 -8.19 13.23 10.94
N GLU A 44 -9.16 13.35 10.04
CA GLU A 44 -10.07 12.26 9.66
C GLU A 44 -9.32 11.12 8.95
N TYR A 45 -8.37 11.48 8.07
CA TYR A 45 -7.43 10.54 7.47
C TYR A 45 -6.67 9.75 8.54
N CYS A 46 -6.01 10.45 9.45
CA CYS A 46 -5.18 9.87 10.49
C CYS A 46 -5.97 8.99 11.46
N ARG A 47 -7.17 9.42 11.87
CA ARG A 47 -8.06 8.66 12.75
C ARG A 47 -8.37 7.26 12.21
N THR A 48 -8.47 7.13 10.89
CA THR A 48 -8.86 5.86 10.26
C THR A 48 -7.66 5.06 9.76
N HIS A 49 -6.65 5.74 9.20
CA HIS A 49 -5.53 5.09 8.53
C HIS A 49 -4.43 4.63 9.48
N VAL A 50 -4.14 5.37 10.55
CA VAL A 50 -3.15 4.95 11.55
C VAL A 50 -3.49 3.57 12.14
N PRO A 51 -4.70 3.31 12.69
CA PRO A 51 -5.01 1.98 13.24
C PRO A 51 -5.04 0.89 12.16
N PHE A 52 -5.49 1.21 10.95
CA PHE A 52 -5.51 0.27 9.82
C PHE A 52 -4.09 -0.18 9.44
N VAL A 53 -3.20 0.76 9.14
CA VAL A 53 -1.82 0.46 8.72
C VAL A 53 -1.04 -0.21 9.84
N LYS A 54 -1.27 0.18 11.10
CA LYS A 54 -0.70 -0.53 12.25
C LYS A 54 -1.12 -2.00 12.27
N CYS A 55 -2.42 -2.27 12.08
CA CYS A 55 -2.94 -3.64 12.06
C CYS A 55 -2.33 -4.47 10.92
N ILE A 56 -2.18 -3.87 9.73
CA ILE A 56 -1.50 -4.50 8.59
C ILE A 56 -0.04 -4.84 8.93
N ARG A 57 0.72 -3.88 9.46
CA ARG A 57 2.12 -4.09 9.89
C ARG A 57 2.21 -5.22 10.93
N ASP A 58 1.38 -5.18 11.96
CA ASP A 58 1.37 -6.18 13.02
C ASP A 58 1.00 -7.57 12.47
N SER A 59 0.11 -7.65 11.47
CA SER A 59 -0.24 -8.89 10.77
C SER A 59 0.93 -9.42 9.94
N CYS A 60 1.64 -8.55 9.22
CA CYS A 60 2.86 -8.93 8.48
C CYS A 60 3.91 -9.51 9.43
N ALA A 61 4.14 -8.85 10.57
CA ALA A 61 5.12 -9.29 11.56
C ALA A 61 4.72 -10.62 12.20
N LYS A 62 3.44 -10.79 12.54
CA LYS A 62 2.90 -12.01 13.12
C LYS A 62 3.04 -13.22 12.19
N CYS A 63 2.79 -13.01 10.90
CA CYS A 63 2.80 -14.07 9.89
C CYS A 63 4.13 -14.18 9.13
N LYS A 64 5.14 -13.37 9.49
CA LYS A 64 6.51 -13.43 8.94
C LYS A 64 6.59 -13.36 7.41
N VAL A 65 5.68 -12.63 6.80
CA VAL A 65 5.63 -12.44 5.33
C VAL A 65 6.79 -11.59 4.82
N GLY A 66 7.18 -11.81 3.56
CA GLY A 66 8.33 -11.16 2.93
C GLY A 66 8.20 -9.65 2.75
N PHE A 67 6.96 -9.13 2.73
CA PHE A 67 6.63 -7.72 2.54
C PHE A 67 6.45 -6.92 3.85
N LEU A 68 6.92 -7.46 4.99
CA LEU A 68 6.98 -6.71 6.25
C LEU A 68 7.79 -5.40 6.14
N PRO A 69 8.98 -5.35 5.47
CA PRO A 69 9.75 -4.12 5.37
C PRO A 69 8.98 -2.97 4.70
N GLU A 70 8.19 -3.27 3.66
CA GLU A 70 7.31 -2.32 2.99
C GLU A 70 6.18 -1.84 3.92
N ALA A 71 5.57 -2.75 4.68
CA ALA A 71 4.55 -2.39 5.66
C ALA A 71 5.11 -1.50 6.79
N GLU A 72 6.36 -1.73 7.21
CA GLU A 72 7.05 -0.87 8.19
C GLU A 72 7.36 0.52 7.64
N ARG A 73 7.78 0.62 6.37
CA ARG A 73 7.98 1.91 5.68
C ARG A 73 6.66 2.69 5.58
N TRP A 74 5.58 2.03 5.17
CA TRP A 74 4.26 2.67 5.11
C TRP A 74 3.77 3.12 6.49
N TRP A 75 3.96 2.29 7.53
CA TRP A 75 3.64 2.66 8.90
C TRP A 75 4.43 3.88 9.38
N ALA A 76 5.73 3.94 9.10
CA ALA A 76 6.56 5.07 9.48
C ALA A 76 6.09 6.37 8.80
N ALA A 77 5.81 6.33 7.50
CA ALA A 77 5.33 7.48 6.74
C ALA A 77 3.98 7.99 7.27
N ILE A 78 3.03 7.08 7.51
CA ILE A 78 1.71 7.49 8.02
C ILE A 78 1.80 8.05 9.43
N LYS A 79 2.70 7.51 10.26
CA LYS A 79 2.91 8.00 11.62
C LYS A 79 3.50 9.40 11.60
N ASP A 80 4.46 9.68 10.73
CA ASP A 80 5.05 11.01 10.60
C ASP A 80 4.02 12.05 10.12
N ALA A 81 3.24 11.71 9.09
CA ALA A 81 2.16 12.55 8.57
C ALA A 81 1.04 12.83 9.59
N CYS A 82 0.83 11.90 10.51
CA CYS A 82 -0.22 11.96 11.52
C CYS A 82 0.27 12.36 12.92
N THR A 83 1.56 12.71 13.06
CA THR A 83 2.09 13.24 14.31
C THR A 83 1.99 14.76 14.26
N ASP A 84 1.19 15.33 15.16
CA ASP A 84 0.98 16.77 15.23
C ASP A 84 2.31 17.53 15.30
N GLY A 85 2.46 18.49 14.38
CA GLY A 85 3.57 19.43 14.39
C GLY A 85 4.81 19.00 13.61
N THR A 86 4.86 17.78 13.05
CA THR A 86 5.89 17.41 12.07
C THR A 86 5.79 18.29 10.82
N ALA A 87 6.87 18.37 10.04
CA ALA A 87 6.86 19.13 8.78
C ALA A 87 5.83 18.56 7.80
N LEU A 88 5.81 17.23 7.67
CA LEU A 88 4.88 16.51 6.79
C LEU A 88 3.42 16.74 7.21
N ASN A 89 3.11 16.62 8.50
CA ASN A 89 1.76 16.87 9.03
C ASN A 89 1.28 18.28 8.70
N LYS A 90 2.09 19.30 9.00
CA LYS A 90 1.74 20.71 8.76
C LYS A 90 1.52 21.01 7.28
N ASN A 91 2.38 20.49 6.41
CA ASN A 91 2.26 20.76 4.98
C ASN A 91 1.05 20.06 4.38
N LEU A 92 0.79 18.81 4.75
CA LEU A 92 -0.40 18.08 4.29
C LEU A 92 -1.69 18.71 4.81
N ASP A 93 -1.76 19.09 6.09
CA ASP A 93 -2.92 19.77 6.66
C ASP A 93 -3.24 21.08 5.92
N SER A 94 -2.21 21.88 5.63
CA SER A 94 -2.35 23.16 4.93
C SER A 94 -2.79 23.01 3.47
N ASN A 95 -2.56 21.85 2.85
CA ASN A 95 -2.82 21.61 1.43
C ASN A 95 -3.88 20.54 1.16
N ILE A 96 -4.53 19.98 2.19
CA ILE A 96 -5.43 18.82 2.05
C ILE A 96 -6.60 19.09 1.09
N ALA A 97 -7.13 20.32 1.09
CA ALA A 97 -8.20 20.72 0.18
C ALA A 97 -7.73 20.74 -1.28
N CYS A 98 -6.52 21.26 -1.53
CA CYS A 98 -5.93 21.27 -2.87
C CYS A 98 -5.65 19.84 -3.36
N ILE A 99 -5.02 19.02 -2.52
CA ILE A 99 -4.75 17.60 -2.82
C ILE A 99 -6.05 16.87 -3.16
N THR A 100 -7.09 17.04 -2.34
CA THR A 100 -8.38 16.37 -2.54
C THR A 100 -9.05 16.80 -3.84
N SER A 101 -9.02 18.10 -4.18
CA SER A 101 -9.54 18.59 -5.47
C SER A 101 -8.73 18.04 -6.63
N ALA A 102 -7.40 18.07 -6.55
CA ALA A 102 -6.51 17.57 -7.60
C ALA A 102 -6.73 16.08 -7.88
N ILE A 103 -7.00 15.27 -6.83
CA ILE A 103 -7.34 13.86 -6.96
C ILE A 103 -8.74 13.67 -7.55
N ALA A 104 -9.73 14.46 -7.12
CA ALA A 104 -11.10 14.36 -7.62
C ALA A 104 -11.22 14.72 -9.11
N ASP A 105 -10.41 15.69 -9.56
CA ASP A 105 -10.32 16.13 -10.95
C ASP A 105 -9.35 15.27 -11.80
N ALA A 106 -8.65 14.33 -11.16
CA ALA A 106 -7.69 13.47 -11.84
C ALA A 106 -8.42 12.39 -12.65
N ASP A 107 -8.32 12.50 -13.97
CA ASP A 107 -8.52 11.34 -14.85
C ASP A 107 -7.20 10.55 -14.90
N CYS A 108 -7.11 9.54 -14.04
CA CYS A 108 -6.01 8.58 -13.99
C CYS A 108 -6.40 7.21 -14.55
N THR A 109 -7.41 7.17 -15.43
CA THR A 109 -7.70 5.96 -16.19
C THR A 109 -6.50 5.61 -17.06
N THR A 110 -6.06 4.36 -16.99
CA THR A 110 -4.98 3.84 -17.83
C THR A 110 -5.58 3.31 -19.13
N ASP A 111 -5.06 3.75 -20.28
CA ASP A 111 -5.47 3.30 -21.62
C ASP A 111 -5.27 1.78 -21.89
N SER A 112 -4.83 1.02 -20.88
CA SER A 112 -4.55 -0.43 -20.93
C SER A 112 -5.80 -1.32 -20.90
N ASP A 113 -7.00 -0.75 -20.98
CA ASP A 113 -8.30 -1.46 -20.96
C ASP A 113 -8.41 -2.61 -21.98
N GLN A 114 -7.61 -2.61 -23.06
CA GLN A 114 -7.56 -3.72 -24.01
C GLN A 114 -6.62 -4.86 -23.58
N ASP A 115 -5.50 -4.54 -22.93
CA ASP A 115 -4.49 -5.52 -22.51
C ASP A 115 -4.80 -6.17 -21.14
N LEU A 116 -5.71 -5.57 -20.37
CA LEU A 116 -6.13 -6.05 -19.05
C LEU A 116 -7.47 -6.79 -19.05
N LYS A 117 -8.24 -6.72 -20.15
CA LYS A 117 -9.62 -7.23 -20.23
C LYS A 117 -9.79 -8.72 -19.95
N ASP A 118 -8.77 -9.51 -20.28
CA ASP A 118 -8.77 -10.96 -20.10
C ASP A 118 -8.06 -11.40 -18.80
N MET A 119 -7.67 -10.44 -17.95
CA MET A 119 -6.90 -10.68 -16.74
C MET A 119 -7.79 -10.64 -15.50
N PRO A 120 -7.53 -11.48 -14.47
CA PRO A 120 -8.17 -11.34 -13.17
C PRO A 120 -7.99 -9.93 -12.60
N ASP A 121 -9.05 -9.37 -12.00
CA ASP A 121 -9.08 -7.98 -11.49
C ASP A 121 -7.91 -7.65 -10.54
N ASP A 122 -7.51 -8.60 -9.70
CA ASP A 122 -6.40 -8.44 -8.77
C ASP A 122 -5.05 -8.33 -9.48
N GLN A 123 -4.83 -9.11 -10.54
CA GLN A 123 -3.64 -9.04 -11.38
C GLN A 123 -3.64 -7.77 -12.26
N ALA A 124 -4.80 -7.34 -12.75
CA ALA A 124 -4.94 -6.10 -13.50
C ALA A 124 -4.57 -4.89 -12.63
N MET A 125 -5.15 -4.81 -11.42
CA MET A 125 -4.83 -3.76 -10.44
C MET A 125 -3.34 -3.72 -10.10
N CYS A 126 -2.67 -4.87 -10.01
CA CYS A 126 -1.22 -4.94 -9.77
C CYS A 126 -0.38 -4.21 -10.82
N LYS A 127 -0.86 -4.13 -12.08
CA LYS A 127 -0.15 -3.43 -13.15
C LYS A 127 -0.43 -1.93 -13.18
N GLU A 128 -1.48 -1.48 -12.50
CA GLU A 128 -1.92 -0.09 -12.53
C GLU A 128 -1.33 0.76 -11.41
N PHE A 129 -0.86 0.17 -10.31
CA PHE A 129 -0.40 0.92 -9.13
C PHE A 129 0.71 1.95 -9.44
N ASP A 130 1.71 1.59 -10.25
CA ASP A 130 2.78 2.52 -10.64
C ASP A 130 2.24 3.67 -11.51
N SER A 131 1.38 3.35 -12.49
CA SER A 131 0.78 4.36 -13.37
C SER A 131 -0.14 5.30 -12.61
N LEU A 132 -0.94 4.76 -11.68
CA LEU A 132 -1.81 5.55 -10.82
C LEU A 132 -0.99 6.47 -9.89
N ARG A 133 0.09 5.96 -9.30
CA ARG A 133 1.02 6.78 -8.49
C ARG A 133 1.56 7.96 -9.29
N ASP A 134 2.07 7.70 -10.49
CA ASP A 134 2.71 8.71 -11.31
C ASP A 134 1.68 9.74 -11.81
N CYS A 135 0.47 9.30 -12.18
CA CYS A 135 -0.64 10.18 -12.55
C CYS A 135 -1.04 11.11 -11.39
N LEU A 136 -1.30 10.55 -10.20
CA LEU A 136 -1.71 11.35 -9.04
C LEU A 136 -0.61 12.34 -8.63
N TYR A 137 0.66 11.94 -8.70
CA TYR A 137 1.78 12.84 -8.44
C TYR A 137 1.78 14.03 -9.41
N GLN A 138 1.67 13.78 -10.72
CA GLN A 138 1.65 14.85 -11.73
C GLN A 138 0.46 15.81 -11.54
N ARG A 139 -0.71 15.27 -11.17
CA ARG A 139 -1.92 16.07 -10.92
C ARG A 139 -1.75 16.98 -9.70
N ILE A 140 -1.23 16.44 -8.60
CA ILE A 140 -0.97 17.22 -7.39
C ILE A 140 0.17 18.22 -7.61
N GLU A 141 1.24 17.85 -8.32
CA GLU A 141 2.35 18.76 -8.65
C GLU A 141 1.83 19.96 -9.45
N SER A 142 0.99 19.70 -10.46
CA SER A 142 0.41 20.75 -11.31
C SER A 142 -0.58 21.64 -10.57
N ALA A 143 -1.38 21.10 -9.64
CA ALA A 143 -2.44 21.84 -8.96
C ALA A 143 -1.96 22.55 -7.68
N CYS A 144 -1.07 21.91 -6.91
CA CYS A 144 -0.73 22.31 -5.54
C CYS A 144 0.74 22.69 -5.33
N SER A 145 1.64 22.27 -6.24
CA SER A 145 3.12 22.39 -6.23
C SER A 145 3.87 21.07 -6.00
N ARG A 146 5.13 21.03 -6.45
CA ARG A 146 6.04 19.89 -6.30
C ARG A 146 6.20 19.44 -4.85
N ASN A 147 6.47 20.37 -3.92
CA ASN A 147 6.68 20.01 -2.51
C ASN A 147 5.45 19.33 -1.90
N VAL A 148 4.24 19.73 -2.31
CA VAL A 148 2.99 19.09 -1.87
C VAL A 148 2.84 17.69 -2.46
N ALA A 149 3.23 17.51 -3.72
CA ALA A 149 3.22 16.22 -4.39
C ALA A 149 4.24 15.23 -3.78
N ASP A 150 5.43 15.71 -3.43
CA ASP A 150 6.48 14.93 -2.75
C ASP A 150 6.02 14.46 -1.36
N ASP A 151 5.38 15.36 -0.59
CA ASP A 151 4.83 15.02 0.73
C ASP A 151 3.66 14.03 0.62
N PHE A 152 2.78 14.19 -0.37
CA PHE A 152 1.75 13.19 -0.65
C PHE A 152 2.36 11.82 -0.99
N LEU A 153 3.39 11.78 -1.85
CA LEU A 153 4.08 10.55 -2.23
C LEU A 153 4.82 9.89 -1.08
N THR A 154 5.24 10.63 -0.06
CA THR A 154 5.85 10.03 1.13
C THR A 154 4.92 8.98 1.75
N ILE A 155 3.61 9.22 1.75
CA ILE A 155 2.62 8.27 2.25
C ILE A 155 2.12 7.36 1.13
N TYR A 156 1.66 7.94 0.02
CA TYR A 156 1.01 7.19 -1.05
C TYR A 156 1.99 6.27 -1.78
N GLY A 157 3.22 6.72 -2.02
CA GLY A 157 4.30 5.91 -2.58
C GLY A 157 4.66 4.73 -1.69
N ALA A 158 4.75 4.93 -0.36
CA ALA A 158 5.01 3.84 0.57
C ALA A 158 3.88 2.80 0.60
N MET A 159 2.62 3.25 0.45
CA MET A 159 1.47 2.35 0.26
C MET A 159 1.59 1.56 -1.05
N VAL A 160 1.92 2.23 -2.16
CA VAL A 160 2.09 1.61 -3.48
C VAL A 160 3.21 0.57 -3.47
N ASP A 161 4.38 0.89 -2.89
CA ASP A 161 5.49 -0.06 -2.70
C ASP A 161 5.02 -1.34 -1.98
N TYR A 162 4.23 -1.17 -0.92
CA TYR A 162 3.65 -2.28 -0.18
C TYR A 162 2.68 -3.12 -1.03
N GLN A 163 1.79 -2.48 -1.81
CA GLN A 163 0.85 -3.19 -2.68
C GLN A 163 1.56 -3.94 -3.81
N LEU A 164 2.55 -3.31 -4.46
CA LEU A 164 3.37 -3.94 -5.50
C LEU A 164 4.13 -5.16 -4.96
N LYS A 165 4.60 -5.10 -3.72
CA LYS A 165 5.26 -6.24 -3.10
C LYS A 165 4.31 -7.42 -2.86
N ILE A 166 3.07 -7.14 -2.46
CA ILE A 166 2.01 -8.17 -2.39
C ILE A 166 1.71 -8.73 -3.78
N CYS A 167 1.65 -7.89 -4.79
CA CYS A 167 1.46 -8.32 -6.17
C CYS A 167 2.53 -9.32 -6.60
N ASP A 168 3.80 -9.01 -6.38
CA ASP A 168 4.93 -9.86 -6.73
C ASP A 168 5.02 -11.17 -5.93
N GLU A 169 4.58 -11.16 -4.67
CA GLU A 169 4.77 -12.29 -3.77
C GLU A 169 3.55 -13.19 -3.64
N VAL A 170 2.34 -12.64 -3.86
CA VAL A 170 1.08 -13.32 -3.57
C VAL A 170 0.22 -13.47 -4.81
N ILE A 171 0.01 -12.40 -5.58
CA ILE A 171 -1.00 -12.37 -6.64
C ILE A 171 -0.43 -12.95 -7.94
N LEU A 172 0.68 -12.40 -8.43
CA LEU A 172 1.29 -12.77 -9.72
C LEU A 172 2.04 -14.12 -9.67
N LYS A 173 2.23 -14.69 -8.48
CA LYS A 173 2.85 -16.01 -8.28
C LYS A 173 1.86 -17.18 -8.25
N GLN A 174 0.55 -16.91 -8.20
CA GLN A 174 -0.47 -17.97 -8.31
C GLN A 174 -0.53 -18.44 -9.78
N LYS A 175 0.13 -19.58 -10.06
CA LYS A 175 0.04 -20.32 -11.32
C LYS A 175 -0.79 -21.58 -11.16
#